data_AF-A0A0D3E0B5-F1
#
_entry.id   AF-A0A0D3E0B5-F1
#
_cell.length_a   1.000
_cell.length_b   1.000
_cell.length_c   1.000
_cell.angle_alpha   90.00
_cell.angle_beta   90.00
_cell.angle_gamma   90.00
#
_symmetry.space_group_name_H-M   'P 1'
#
loop_
_entity.id
_entity.type
_entity.pdbx_description
1 polymer ?
#
loop_
_entity_poly.entity_id
_entity_poly.type
_entity_poly.pdbx_seq_one_letter_code
_entity_poly.pdbx_strand_id
1 'polypeptide(L)'
;MASSSSLWPFPTPPSLTQVMKEDGECINWAELPSELTSSILRRLSSIDILENAQKVCTSWRGVCKDPAMWRKIDMRNLGKFFYKDRHKHVAMCRHAVDRSLGGLVEIDICYIGTDSLLNYIADRSSNLRSLRLAMCSTVTSEGLTEAIAKLTLLEDLEVSYCSLSAESLKVVGQSCPNLKTLKLNREGVNRFPYESDDDALAIAETMSRLRHLQLFGNKLTDAGLRAILDNCPDLEHLDLRLCLNVYLFGDLKKRCSERVNVLRRPFDSIFGYPYEEAVNHMDT
;
A
#
# COMPACT_ATOMS: atom_id res chain seq x y z
N MET A 1 -55.16 1.50 41.12
CA MET A 1 -53.78 0.98 41.02
C MET A 1 -53.16 1.56 39.77
N ALA A 2 -52.37 2.61 39.95
CA ALA A 2 -51.49 3.13 38.92
C ALA A 2 -50.30 2.16 38.77
N SER A 3 -49.84 1.94 37.55
CA SER A 3 -48.47 1.54 37.29
C SER A 3 -47.98 2.31 36.08
N SER A 4 -47.25 3.38 36.40
CA SER A 4 -46.35 4.08 35.52
C SER A 4 -45.15 3.18 35.20
N SER A 5 -44.81 3.03 33.92
CA SER A 5 -43.46 2.65 33.51
C SER A 5 -42.89 3.80 32.70
N SER A 6 -41.99 4.51 33.35
CA SER A 6 -41.21 5.65 32.91
C SER A 6 -40.27 5.28 31.76
N LEU A 7 -40.52 5.86 30.58
CA LEU A 7 -39.50 5.96 29.52
C LEU A 7 -38.47 7.00 29.95
N TRP A 8 -37.22 6.55 30.13
CA TRP A 8 -36.09 7.43 30.39
C TRP A 8 -35.86 8.32 29.15
N PRO A 9 -35.63 9.64 29.32
CA PRO A 9 -35.28 10.49 28.18
C PRO A 9 -33.88 10.11 27.69
N PHE A 10 -33.77 9.75 26.41
CA PHE A 10 -32.49 9.69 25.73
C PHE A 10 -31.82 11.08 25.81
N PRO A 11 -30.52 11.18 26.15
CA PRO A 11 -29.82 12.45 26.06
C PRO A 11 -29.78 12.87 24.60
N THR A 12 -30.23 14.08 24.30
CA THR A 12 -29.95 14.73 23.01
C THR A 12 -28.44 14.81 22.82
N PRO A 13 -27.90 14.52 21.61
CA PRO A 13 -26.48 14.68 21.37
C PRO A 13 -26.09 16.16 21.58
N PRO A 14 -24.88 16.46 22.06
CA PRO A 14 -24.45 17.84 22.21
C PRO A 14 -24.51 18.49 20.83
N SER A 15 -25.25 19.59 20.72
CA SER A 15 -25.17 20.44 19.54
C SER A 15 -23.71 20.85 19.40
N LEU A 16 -23.14 20.62 18.21
CA LEU A 16 -21.81 21.08 17.82
C LEU A 16 -21.73 22.56 18.15
N THR A 17 -21.11 22.87 19.28
CA THR A 17 -20.84 24.23 19.71
C THR A 17 -19.85 24.77 18.69
N GLN A 18 -20.38 25.57 17.77
CA GLN A 18 -19.60 26.40 16.88
C GLN A 18 -18.58 27.11 17.74
N VAL A 19 -17.30 26.93 17.41
CA VAL A 19 -16.24 27.79 17.92
C VAL A 19 -16.52 29.18 17.33
N MET A 20 -17.27 29.99 18.09
CA MET A 20 -17.62 31.34 17.72
C MET A 20 -16.34 32.19 17.75
N LYS A 21 -15.93 32.69 16.58
CA LYS A 21 -15.07 33.87 16.50
C LYS A 21 -15.94 35.11 16.75
N GLU A 22 -15.35 36.13 17.35
CA GLU A 22 -16.02 37.34 17.86
C GLU A 22 -16.68 38.25 16.82
N ASP A 23 -16.73 37.86 15.53
CA ASP A 23 -17.58 38.49 14.52
C ASP A 23 -18.41 37.39 13.85
N GLY A 24 -19.74 37.52 13.93
CA GLY A 24 -20.74 36.47 13.63
C GLY A 24 -20.87 36.01 12.17
N GLU A 25 -19.79 35.91 11.42
CA GLU A 25 -19.78 35.31 10.09
C GLU A 25 -19.57 33.79 10.18
N CYS A 26 -20.61 33.02 9.85
CA CYS A 26 -20.48 31.60 9.60
C CYS A 26 -19.64 31.42 8.32
N ILE A 27 -18.44 30.84 8.45
CA ILE A 27 -17.58 30.58 7.29
C ILE A 27 -18.31 29.63 6.34
N ASN A 28 -18.65 30.12 5.15
CA ASN A 28 -19.23 29.28 4.10
C ASN A 28 -18.12 28.40 3.49
N TRP A 29 -17.97 27.18 4.03
CA TRP A 29 -17.00 26.21 3.54
C TRP A 29 -17.18 25.83 2.05
N ALA A 30 -18.32 26.14 1.43
CA ALA A 30 -18.55 25.94 0.01
C ALA A 30 -17.87 27.01 -0.88
N GLU A 31 -17.50 28.16 -0.31
CA GLU A 31 -16.83 29.28 -0.99
C GLU A 31 -15.31 29.27 -0.81
N LEU A 32 -14.76 28.23 -0.20
CA LEU A 32 -13.31 28.03 -0.15
C LEU A 32 -12.72 28.05 -1.58
N PRO A 33 -11.59 28.75 -1.79
CA PRO A 33 -10.83 28.65 -3.02
C PRO A 33 -10.55 27.20 -3.41
N SER A 34 -10.55 26.91 -4.72
CA SER A 34 -10.32 25.56 -5.25
C SER A 34 -8.99 24.96 -4.80
N GLU A 35 -7.95 25.79 -4.68
CA GLU A 35 -6.62 25.40 -4.20
C GLU A 35 -6.64 24.89 -2.75
N LEU A 36 -7.33 25.61 -1.85
CA LEU A 36 -7.47 25.20 -0.45
C LEU A 36 -8.35 23.96 -0.33
N THR A 37 -9.45 23.92 -1.07
CA THR A 37 -10.33 22.75 -1.15
C THR A 37 -9.55 21.53 -1.62
N SER A 38 -8.76 21.66 -2.69
CA SER A 38 -7.90 20.60 -3.20
C SER A 38 -6.88 20.13 -2.15
N SER A 39 -6.21 21.07 -1.46
CA SER A 39 -5.25 20.72 -0.40
C SER A 39 -5.88 19.98 0.77
N ILE A 40 -7.13 20.27 1.12
CA ILE A 40 -7.87 19.56 2.17
C ILE A 40 -8.24 18.16 1.65
N LEU A 41 -8.85 18.09 0.47
CA LEU A 41 -9.36 16.85 -0.11
C LEU A 41 -8.25 15.84 -0.42
N ARG A 42 -7.04 16.28 -0.78
CA ARG A 42 -5.87 15.40 -0.99
C ARG A 42 -5.41 14.66 0.27
N ARG A 43 -5.91 15.02 1.46
CA ARG A 43 -5.64 14.31 2.71
C ARG A 43 -6.63 13.18 2.99
N LEU A 44 -7.68 13.06 2.18
CA LEU A 44 -8.68 12.01 2.27
C LEU A 44 -8.28 10.81 1.39
N SER A 45 -8.78 9.62 1.74
CA SER A 45 -8.66 8.45 0.86
C SER A 45 -9.45 8.65 -0.42
N SER A 46 -9.10 7.94 -1.50
CA SER A 46 -9.88 7.97 -2.74
C SER A 46 -11.32 7.51 -2.51
N ILE A 47 -11.52 6.57 -1.57
CA ILE A 47 -12.83 6.09 -1.16
C ILE A 47 -13.66 7.23 -0.56
N ASP A 48 -13.10 8.01 0.38
CA ASP A 48 -13.79 9.13 1.01
C ASP A 48 -14.09 10.28 0.04
N ILE A 49 -13.18 10.53 -0.91
CA ILE A 49 -13.41 11.52 -1.96
C ILE A 49 -14.63 11.13 -2.81
N LEU A 50 -14.70 9.87 -3.21
CA LEU A 50 -15.77 9.34 -4.06
C LEU A 50 -17.09 9.17 -3.31
N GLU A 51 -17.07 8.73 -2.06
CA GLU A 51 -18.29 8.42 -1.31
C GLU A 51 -18.85 9.61 -0.55
N ASN A 52 -18.00 10.55 -0.15
CA ASN A 52 -18.42 11.62 0.76
C ASN A 52 -18.12 12.99 0.17
N ALA A 53 -16.85 13.34 -0.07
CA ALA A 53 -16.45 14.72 -0.36
C ALA A 53 -17.12 15.28 -1.62
N GLN A 54 -17.15 14.52 -2.71
CA GLN A 54 -17.78 14.99 -3.96
C GLN A 54 -19.31 15.14 -3.88
N LYS A 55 -19.94 14.69 -2.79
CA LYS A 55 -21.38 14.78 -2.56
C LYS A 55 -21.75 15.95 -1.64
N VAL A 56 -20.77 16.66 -1.07
CA VAL A 56 -21.00 17.78 -0.14
C VAL A 56 -21.62 18.99 -0.84
N CYS A 57 -20.96 19.50 -1.89
CA CYS A 57 -21.46 20.64 -2.67
C CYS A 57 -20.92 20.61 -4.12
N THR A 58 -21.45 21.48 -4.97
CA THR A 58 -21.05 21.61 -6.38
C THR A 58 -19.59 22.05 -6.55
N SER A 59 -19.10 22.95 -5.69
CA SER A 59 -17.71 23.41 -5.68
C SER A 59 -16.74 22.24 -5.42
N TRP A 60 -16.96 21.49 -4.34
CA TRP A 60 -16.15 20.31 -4.00
C TRP A 60 -16.24 19.24 -5.09
N ARG A 61 -17.44 19.00 -5.63
CA ARG A 61 -17.62 18.10 -6.77
C ARG A 61 -16.79 18.53 -7.98
N GLY A 62 -16.70 19.83 -8.25
CA GLY A 62 -15.86 20.39 -9.31
C GLY A 62 -14.40 20.04 -9.10
N VAL A 63 -13.86 20.32 -7.91
CA VAL A 63 -12.47 19.98 -7.54
C VAL A 63 -12.21 18.48 -7.65
N CYS A 64 -13.13 17.63 -7.17
CA CYS A 64 -12.99 16.17 -7.25
C CYS A 64 -12.96 15.62 -8.69
N LYS A 65 -13.36 16.39 -9.71
CA LYS A 65 -13.27 16.01 -11.11
C LYS A 65 -11.94 16.41 -11.77
N ASP A 66 -11.15 17.26 -11.13
CA ASP A 66 -9.84 17.67 -11.64
C ASP A 66 -8.88 16.46 -11.66
N PRO A 67 -8.27 16.10 -12.80
CA PRO A 67 -7.29 15.03 -12.89
C PRO A 67 -6.11 15.17 -11.92
N ALA A 68 -5.74 16.38 -11.53
CA ALA A 68 -4.67 16.63 -10.56
C ALA A 68 -4.99 16.08 -9.15
N MET A 69 -6.26 15.80 -8.84
CA MET A 69 -6.67 15.11 -7.62
C MET A 69 -6.35 13.61 -7.64
N TRP A 70 -6.17 13.03 -8.83
CA TRP A 70 -6.08 11.58 -9.05
C TRP A 70 -4.68 11.15 -9.49
N ARG A 71 -3.66 11.98 -9.24
CA ARG A 71 -2.25 11.60 -9.41
C ARG A 71 -1.80 10.53 -8.42
N LYS A 72 -2.47 10.46 -7.26
CA LYS A 72 -2.28 9.45 -6.23
C LYS A 72 -3.62 8.86 -5.88
N ILE A 73 -3.74 7.54 -5.92
CA ILE A 73 -4.98 6.82 -5.62
C ILE A 73 -4.72 5.89 -4.45
N ASP A 74 -5.40 6.14 -3.32
CA ASP A 74 -5.37 5.23 -2.17
C ASP A 74 -6.71 4.50 -2.05
N MET A 75 -6.71 3.21 -2.42
CA MET A 75 -7.85 2.29 -2.30
C MET A 75 -7.69 1.31 -1.12
N ARG A 76 -6.81 1.61 -0.16
CA ARG A 76 -6.68 0.80 1.06
C ARG A 76 -7.95 0.95 1.89
N ASN A 77 -8.61 -0.18 2.16
CA ASN A 77 -9.77 -0.23 3.06
C ASN A 77 -9.39 -0.97 4.35
N LEU A 78 -8.43 -0.41 5.10
CA LEU A 78 -7.86 -1.04 6.31
C LEU A 78 -8.84 -1.04 7.51
N GLY A 79 -9.96 -0.32 7.43
CA GLY A 79 -10.78 -0.03 8.61
C GLY A 79 -12.27 -0.41 8.56
N LYS A 80 -12.89 -0.68 7.39
CA LYS A 80 -14.36 -0.83 7.34
C LYS A 80 -14.82 -1.81 6.24
N PHE A 81 -15.32 -2.97 6.68
CA PHE A 81 -16.03 -3.99 5.89
C PHE A 81 -15.17 -4.79 4.90
N PHE A 82 -14.41 -5.76 5.41
CA PHE A 82 -13.52 -6.62 4.62
C PHE A 82 -14.16 -7.41 3.46
N TYR A 83 -15.49 -7.49 3.32
CA TYR A 83 -16.09 -8.39 2.32
C TYR A 83 -17.38 -7.91 1.67
N LYS A 84 -17.95 -6.76 2.06
CA LYS A 84 -19.34 -6.47 1.68
C LYS A 84 -19.54 -6.00 0.25
N ASP A 85 -18.52 -5.48 -0.45
CA ASP A 85 -18.68 -5.14 -1.86
C ASP A 85 -17.34 -4.95 -2.62
N ARG A 86 -16.63 -6.05 -2.89
CA ARG A 86 -15.40 -6.00 -3.71
C ARG A 86 -15.65 -5.37 -5.08
N HIS A 87 -16.79 -5.67 -5.71
CA HIS A 87 -17.13 -5.17 -7.03
C HIS A 87 -17.26 -3.64 -7.05
N LYS A 88 -17.91 -3.05 -6.05
CA LYS A 88 -18.00 -1.60 -5.91
C LYS A 88 -16.63 -0.96 -5.74
N HIS A 89 -15.75 -1.51 -4.92
CA HIS A 89 -14.40 -0.95 -4.75
C HIS A 89 -13.57 -1.05 -6.03
N VAL A 90 -13.69 -2.15 -6.78
CA VAL A 90 -13.08 -2.28 -8.12
C VAL A 90 -13.63 -1.23 -9.07
N ALA A 91 -14.94 -1.01 -9.10
CA ALA A 91 -15.56 0.03 -9.94
C ALA A 91 -15.11 1.45 -9.53
N MET A 92 -15.00 1.72 -8.23
CA MET A 92 -14.46 2.98 -7.72
C MET A 92 -13.00 3.18 -8.11
N CYS A 93 -12.18 2.13 -8.05
CA CYS A 93 -10.78 2.18 -8.47
C CYS A 93 -10.67 2.51 -9.96
N ARG A 94 -11.43 1.81 -10.83
CA ARG A 94 -11.48 2.11 -12.27
C ARG A 94 -11.89 3.56 -12.53
N HIS A 95 -12.93 4.03 -11.83
CA HIS A 95 -13.40 5.40 -11.95
C HIS A 95 -12.37 6.45 -11.51
N ALA A 96 -11.61 6.16 -10.45
CA ALA A 96 -10.50 7.00 -10.00
C ALA A 96 -9.36 7.05 -11.04
N VAL A 97 -8.99 5.89 -11.60
CA VAL A 97 -8.00 5.76 -12.68
C VAL A 97 -8.45 6.57 -13.90
N ASP A 98 -9.73 6.49 -14.27
CA ASP A 98 -10.28 7.24 -15.42
C ASP A 98 -10.18 8.75 -15.22
N ARG A 99 -10.43 9.21 -13.99
CA ARG A 99 -10.29 10.64 -13.67
C ARG A 99 -8.86 11.14 -13.76
N SER A 100 -7.86 10.27 -13.61
CA SER A 100 -6.45 10.67 -13.73
C SER A 100 -6.07 11.09 -15.15
N LEU A 101 -6.83 10.67 -16.17
CA LEU A 101 -6.54 10.92 -17.60
C LEU A 101 -5.08 10.58 -17.99
N GLY A 102 -4.54 9.48 -17.44
CA GLY A 102 -3.17 9.03 -17.68
C GLY A 102 -2.09 9.74 -16.83
N GLY A 103 -2.51 10.65 -15.95
CA GLY A 103 -1.64 11.36 -15.00
C GLY A 103 -1.41 10.63 -13.68
N LEU A 104 -1.87 9.38 -13.53
CA LEU A 104 -1.67 8.56 -12.33
C LEU A 104 -0.18 8.23 -12.14
N VAL A 105 0.32 8.48 -10.93
CA VAL A 105 1.73 8.27 -10.54
C VAL A 105 1.87 7.24 -9.43
N GLU A 106 0.91 7.17 -8.52
CA GLU A 106 0.95 6.27 -7.36
C GLU A 106 -0.42 5.65 -7.13
N ILE A 107 -0.45 4.33 -6.93
CA ILE A 107 -1.69 3.63 -6.61
C ILE A 107 -1.47 2.53 -5.56
N ASP A 108 -2.30 2.59 -4.51
CA ASP A 108 -2.31 1.65 -3.41
C ASP A 108 -3.60 0.84 -3.42
N ILE A 109 -3.48 -0.48 -3.53
CA ILE A 109 -4.60 -1.41 -3.61
C ILE A 109 -4.44 -2.49 -2.55
N CYS A 110 -5.49 -2.68 -1.75
CA CYS A 110 -5.55 -3.73 -0.74
C CYS A 110 -6.83 -4.55 -0.92
N TYR A 111 -6.72 -5.89 -0.87
CA TYR A 111 -7.80 -6.89 -1.02
C TYR A 111 -8.53 -6.96 -2.37
N ILE A 112 -8.63 -5.86 -3.11
CA ILE A 112 -9.48 -5.79 -4.31
C ILE A 112 -8.77 -6.20 -5.60
N GLY A 113 -7.44 -6.29 -5.59
CA GLY A 113 -6.63 -6.54 -6.78
C GLY A 113 -6.99 -7.83 -7.51
N THR A 114 -7.20 -7.72 -8.82
CA THR A 114 -7.38 -8.83 -9.77
C THR A 114 -6.49 -8.57 -10.97
N ASP A 115 -6.17 -9.60 -11.74
CA ASP A 115 -5.43 -9.44 -13.02
C ASP A 115 -6.13 -8.44 -13.95
N SER A 116 -7.46 -8.50 -14.05
CA SER A 116 -8.25 -7.57 -14.86
C SER A 116 -8.19 -6.12 -14.36
N LEU A 117 -8.16 -5.88 -13.05
CA LEU A 117 -8.01 -4.53 -12.51
C LEU A 117 -6.58 -4.03 -12.72
N LEU A 118 -5.60 -4.88 -12.47
CA LEU A 118 -4.19 -4.55 -12.57
C LEU A 118 -3.80 -4.20 -14.02
N ASN A 119 -4.21 -5.03 -14.99
CA ASN A 119 -4.03 -4.74 -16.41
C ASN A 119 -4.75 -3.46 -16.84
N TYR A 120 -5.97 -3.20 -16.35
CA TYR A 120 -6.67 -1.96 -16.66
C TYR A 120 -5.92 -0.71 -16.19
N ILE A 121 -5.34 -0.77 -14.98
CA ILE A 121 -4.51 0.32 -14.45
C ILE A 121 -3.30 0.52 -15.36
N ALA A 122 -2.61 -0.58 -15.70
CA ALA A 122 -1.42 -0.55 -16.53
C ALA A 122 -1.69 0.04 -17.92
N ASP A 123 -2.79 -0.35 -18.57
CA ASP A 123 -3.18 0.15 -19.89
C ASP A 123 -3.48 1.66 -19.91
N ARG A 124 -3.87 2.23 -18.76
CA ARG A 124 -4.31 3.63 -18.63
C ARG A 124 -3.25 4.53 -18.01
N SER A 125 -2.19 3.97 -17.43
CA SER A 125 -1.32 4.68 -16.48
C SER A 125 0.16 4.37 -16.71
N SER A 126 0.66 4.58 -17.93
CA SER A 126 2.08 4.34 -18.27
C SER A 126 3.06 5.23 -17.50
N ASN A 127 2.59 6.30 -16.86
CA ASN A 127 3.37 7.21 -15.99
C ASN A 127 3.49 6.73 -14.53
N LEU A 128 2.97 5.55 -14.21
CA LEU A 128 2.98 5.03 -12.85
C LEU A 128 4.42 4.82 -12.35
N ARG A 129 4.69 5.33 -11.16
CA ARG A 129 6.00 5.25 -10.48
C ARG A 129 5.95 4.42 -9.22
N SER A 130 4.79 4.33 -8.57
CA SER A 130 4.58 3.53 -7.38
C SER A 130 3.33 2.67 -7.50
N LEU A 131 3.48 1.37 -7.25
CA LEU A 131 2.41 0.39 -7.23
C LEU A 131 2.49 -0.42 -5.93
N ARG A 132 1.42 -0.36 -5.13
CA ARG A 132 1.26 -1.23 -3.96
C ARG A 132 0.09 -2.18 -4.14
N LEU A 133 0.39 -3.46 -4.01
CA LEU A 133 -0.56 -4.58 -3.96
C LEU A 133 -0.41 -5.28 -2.62
N ALA A 134 -1.44 -5.25 -1.79
CA ALA A 134 -1.43 -5.92 -0.49
C ALA A 134 -2.64 -6.82 -0.31
N MET A 135 -2.43 -8.07 0.10
CA MET A 135 -3.50 -9.05 0.35
C MET A 135 -4.41 -9.27 -0.87
N CYS A 136 -3.85 -9.09 -2.07
CA CYS A 136 -4.55 -9.29 -3.34
C CYS A 136 -4.39 -10.75 -3.78
N SER A 137 -5.07 -11.67 -3.11
CA SER A 137 -4.91 -13.13 -3.30
C SER A 137 -5.32 -13.65 -4.68
N THR A 138 -6.08 -12.87 -5.44
CA THR A 138 -6.51 -13.24 -6.81
C THR A 138 -5.67 -12.59 -7.90
N VAL A 139 -4.59 -11.88 -7.55
CA VAL A 139 -3.58 -11.46 -8.54
C VAL A 139 -2.67 -12.65 -8.78
N THR A 140 -2.57 -13.08 -10.03
CA THR A 140 -1.70 -14.19 -10.44
C THR A 140 -0.33 -13.68 -10.84
N SER A 141 0.63 -14.60 -10.89
CA SER A 141 1.97 -14.31 -11.42
C SER A 141 1.90 -13.81 -12.87
N GLU A 142 1.08 -14.45 -13.71
CA GLU A 142 0.90 -14.05 -15.11
C GLU A 142 0.29 -12.64 -15.23
N GLY A 143 -0.80 -12.37 -14.51
CA GLY A 143 -1.45 -11.06 -14.52
C GLY A 143 -0.54 -9.92 -14.02
N LEU A 144 0.32 -10.18 -13.03
CA LEU A 144 1.33 -9.22 -12.62
C LEU A 144 2.36 -8.98 -13.73
N THR A 145 2.90 -10.03 -14.33
CA THR A 145 3.93 -9.90 -15.38
C THR A 145 3.42 -9.16 -16.61
N GLU A 146 2.18 -9.41 -17.04
CA GLU A 146 1.54 -8.71 -18.16
C GLU A 146 1.39 -7.21 -17.88
N ALA A 147 0.95 -6.86 -16.67
CA ALA A 147 0.77 -5.47 -16.29
C ALA A 147 2.10 -4.74 -16.13
N ILE A 148 3.08 -5.35 -15.46
CA ILE A 148 4.39 -4.76 -15.20
C ILE A 148 5.18 -4.49 -16.48
N ALA A 149 5.01 -5.32 -17.52
CA ALA A 149 5.61 -5.07 -18.83
C ALA A 149 5.20 -3.71 -19.46
N LYS A 150 4.07 -3.15 -19.03
CA LYS A 150 3.55 -1.85 -19.47
C LYS A 150 3.98 -0.69 -18.56
N LEU A 151 4.54 -0.99 -17.37
CA LEU A 151 4.86 -0.03 -16.30
C LEU A 151 6.38 0.20 -16.18
N THR A 152 7.02 0.61 -17.27
CA THR A 152 8.49 0.71 -17.36
C THR A 152 9.10 1.86 -16.54
N LEU A 153 8.29 2.79 -16.04
CA LEU A 153 8.70 3.93 -15.21
C LEU A 153 8.60 3.65 -13.70
N LEU A 154 8.26 2.42 -13.31
CA LEU A 154 8.09 2.05 -11.90
C LEU A 154 9.41 2.19 -11.13
N GLU A 155 9.34 2.85 -9.98
CA GLU A 155 10.45 3.06 -9.05
C GLU A 155 10.19 2.38 -7.69
N ASP A 156 8.93 2.26 -7.30
CA ASP A 156 8.50 1.64 -6.05
C ASP A 156 7.46 0.54 -6.32
N LEU A 157 7.77 -0.68 -5.87
CA LEU A 157 6.84 -1.80 -5.93
C LEU A 157 6.68 -2.40 -4.54
N GLU A 158 5.43 -2.55 -4.11
CA GLU A 158 5.07 -3.36 -2.97
C GLU A 158 4.15 -4.49 -3.41
N VAL A 159 4.54 -5.73 -3.14
CA VAL A 159 3.67 -6.90 -3.28
C VAL A 159 3.71 -7.71 -1.98
N SER A 160 2.75 -7.42 -1.11
CA SER A 160 2.66 -8.01 0.23
C SER A 160 1.51 -9.00 0.31
N TYR A 161 1.76 -10.20 0.84
CA TYR A 161 0.74 -11.22 1.05
C TYR A 161 -0.03 -11.58 -0.23
N CYS A 162 0.70 -11.65 -1.35
CA CYS A 162 0.23 -12.16 -2.63
C CYS A 162 1.01 -13.43 -2.97
N SER A 163 0.35 -14.36 -3.66
CA SER A 163 0.95 -15.64 -4.08
C SER A 163 1.64 -15.48 -5.44
N LEU A 164 2.89 -15.02 -5.41
CA LEU A 164 3.71 -14.81 -6.60
C LEU A 164 4.90 -15.77 -6.61
N SER A 165 5.31 -16.23 -7.79
CA SER A 165 6.50 -17.06 -7.95
C SER A 165 7.77 -16.21 -8.07
N ALA A 166 8.92 -16.81 -7.79
CA ALA A 166 10.23 -16.18 -7.97
C ALA A 166 10.49 -15.82 -9.46
N GLU A 167 9.98 -16.61 -10.41
CA GLU A 167 10.08 -16.30 -11.85
C GLU A 167 9.36 -15.01 -12.20
N SER A 168 8.16 -14.79 -11.64
CA SER A 168 7.43 -13.54 -11.85
C SER A 168 8.20 -12.34 -11.30
N LEU A 169 8.93 -12.53 -10.19
CA LEU A 169 9.79 -11.50 -9.61
C LEU A 169 11.00 -11.18 -10.49
N LYS A 170 11.59 -12.18 -11.17
CA LYS A 170 12.65 -11.94 -12.18
C LYS A 170 12.12 -11.06 -13.33
N VAL A 171 10.91 -11.35 -13.81
CA VAL A 171 10.27 -10.53 -14.87
C VAL A 171 10.05 -9.10 -14.40
N VAL A 172 9.68 -8.89 -13.14
CA VAL A 172 9.58 -7.54 -12.55
C VAL A 172 10.92 -6.81 -12.63
N GLY A 173 12.01 -7.43 -12.16
CA GLY A 173 13.32 -6.80 -12.16
C GLY A 173 13.83 -6.48 -13.57
N GLN A 174 13.51 -7.34 -14.54
CA GLN A 174 13.85 -7.14 -15.95
C GLN A 174 13.02 -6.02 -16.62
N SER A 175 11.76 -5.85 -16.22
CA SER A 175 10.82 -4.90 -16.84
C SER A 175 10.91 -3.49 -16.26
N CYS A 176 11.39 -3.35 -15.02
CA CYS A 176 11.44 -2.08 -14.28
C CYS A 176 12.89 -1.66 -13.97
N PRO A 177 13.65 -1.11 -14.95
CA PRO A 177 15.08 -0.79 -14.78
C PRO A 177 15.36 0.36 -13.79
N ASN A 178 14.32 1.08 -13.37
CA ASN A 178 14.40 2.19 -12.42
C ASN A 178 13.89 1.82 -11.01
N LEU A 179 13.61 0.53 -10.76
CA LEU A 179 13.12 0.07 -9.47
C LEU A 179 14.17 0.30 -8.37
N LYS A 180 13.82 1.15 -7.39
CA LYS A 180 14.66 1.52 -6.25
C LYS A 180 14.14 0.94 -4.95
N THR A 181 12.83 0.74 -4.84
CA THR A 181 12.18 0.20 -3.66
C THR A 181 11.41 -1.06 -4.02
N LEU A 182 11.72 -2.15 -3.33
CA LEU A 182 10.92 -3.36 -3.34
C LEU A 182 10.48 -3.71 -1.93
N LYS A 183 9.18 -3.90 -1.74
CA LYS A 183 8.61 -4.46 -0.52
C LYS A 183 7.89 -5.75 -0.87
N LEU A 184 8.46 -6.87 -0.46
CA LEU A 184 7.95 -8.20 -0.74
C LEU A 184 7.73 -8.91 0.58
N ASN A 185 6.52 -8.78 1.14
CA ASN A 185 6.21 -9.36 2.45
C ASN A 185 5.45 -10.68 2.30
N ARG A 186 5.80 -11.69 3.11
CA ARG A 186 5.25 -13.04 3.04
C ARG A 186 4.62 -13.45 4.38
N GLU A 187 3.73 -14.43 4.35
CA GLU A 187 3.19 -15.08 5.55
C GLU A 187 4.21 -16.11 6.07
N GLY A 188 5.26 -15.63 6.73
CA GLY A 188 6.34 -16.47 7.27
C GLY A 188 5.97 -17.29 8.51
N VAL A 189 4.79 -17.04 9.09
CA VAL A 189 4.43 -17.52 10.44
C VAL A 189 3.73 -18.89 10.44
N ASN A 190 3.36 -19.42 9.26
CA ASN A 190 2.70 -20.72 9.16
C ASN A 190 3.67 -21.92 9.31
N ARG A 191 3.98 -22.22 10.58
CA ARG A 191 4.15 -23.51 11.29
C ARG A 191 4.97 -24.68 10.70
N PHE A 192 5.82 -24.52 9.68
CA PHE A 192 6.87 -25.52 9.38
C PHE A 192 8.15 -24.87 8.81
N PRO A 193 9.35 -25.38 9.14
CA PRO A 193 10.63 -24.82 8.70
C PRO A 193 10.87 -25.16 7.24
N TYR A 194 10.23 -24.41 6.35
CA TYR A 194 10.59 -24.42 4.93
C TYR A 194 11.42 -23.18 4.66
N GLU A 195 12.72 -23.39 4.45
CA GLU A 195 13.67 -22.38 3.99
C GLU A 195 13.57 -22.28 2.46
N SER A 196 13.57 -21.07 1.92
CA SER A 196 13.67 -20.86 0.47
C SER A 196 14.33 -19.51 0.19
N ASP A 197 15.35 -19.55 -0.66
CA ASP A 197 16.08 -18.38 -1.14
C ASP A 197 15.63 -17.94 -2.54
N ASP A 198 14.59 -18.55 -3.12
CA ASP A 198 14.20 -18.34 -4.53
C ASP A 198 13.85 -16.87 -4.83
N ASP A 199 13.06 -16.25 -3.96
CA ASP A 199 12.74 -14.81 -4.05
C ASP A 199 14.01 -13.95 -3.93
N ALA A 200 14.92 -14.31 -3.01
CA ALA A 200 16.17 -13.58 -2.78
C ALA A 200 17.12 -13.68 -4.00
N LEU A 201 17.21 -14.86 -4.61
CA LEU A 201 17.98 -15.08 -5.83
C LEU A 201 17.39 -14.32 -7.02
N ALA A 202 16.06 -14.35 -7.18
CA ALA A 202 15.38 -13.58 -8.23
C ALA A 202 15.66 -12.07 -8.13
N ILE A 203 15.64 -11.52 -6.90
CA ILE A 203 15.99 -10.13 -6.63
C ILE A 203 17.45 -9.87 -6.98
N ALA A 204 18.36 -10.70 -6.46
CA ALA A 204 19.80 -10.55 -6.68
C ALA A 204 20.17 -10.59 -8.16
N GLU A 205 19.54 -11.45 -8.95
CA GLU A 205 19.83 -11.59 -10.38
C GLU A 205 19.39 -10.39 -11.22
N THR A 206 18.34 -9.66 -10.82
CA THR A 206 17.64 -8.73 -11.72
C THR A 206 17.52 -7.29 -11.21
N MET A 207 17.74 -7.03 -9.92
CA MET A 207 17.39 -5.75 -9.27
C MET A 207 18.60 -5.06 -8.62
N SER A 208 19.68 -4.89 -9.37
CA SER A 208 20.96 -4.36 -8.85
C SER A 208 20.92 -2.89 -8.38
N ARG A 209 19.89 -2.13 -8.75
CA ARG A 209 19.72 -0.70 -8.40
C ARG A 209 18.84 -0.46 -7.16
N LEU A 210 18.45 -1.53 -6.46
CA LEU A 210 17.66 -1.41 -5.24
C LEU A 210 18.41 -0.63 -4.16
N ARG A 211 17.70 0.32 -3.55
CA ARG A 211 18.12 1.09 -2.39
C ARG A 211 17.33 0.75 -1.15
N HIS A 212 16.08 0.30 -1.32
CA HIS A 212 15.21 -0.08 -0.23
C HIS A 212 14.62 -1.46 -0.50
N LEU A 213 14.91 -2.41 0.39
CA LEU A 213 14.37 -3.74 0.36
C LEU A 213 13.70 -4.09 1.69
N GLN A 214 12.43 -4.46 1.63
CA GLN A 214 11.69 -5.00 2.78
C GLN A 214 11.24 -6.41 2.45
N LEU A 215 11.66 -7.37 3.26
CA LEU A 215 11.37 -8.79 3.13
C LEU A 215 10.63 -9.32 4.35
N PHE A 216 9.71 -8.54 4.93
CA PHE A 216 9.05 -8.91 6.18
C PHE A 216 8.42 -10.31 6.11
N GLY A 217 8.73 -11.18 7.08
CA GLY A 217 8.19 -12.54 7.15
C GLY A 217 8.65 -13.48 6.03
N ASN A 218 9.73 -13.17 5.31
CA ASN A 218 10.23 -14.07 4.27
C ASN A 218 10.99 -15.27 4.86
N LYS A 219 11.03 -16.35 4.08
CA LYS A 219 11.63 -17.64 4.46
C LYS A 219 13.11 -17.77 4.07
N LEU A 220 13.71 -16.69 3.56
CA LEU A 220 15.11 -16.66 3.15
C LEU A 220 16.06 -16.98 4.30
N THR A 221 17.21 -17.51 3.93
CA THR A 221 18.32 -17.82 4.82
C THR A 221 19.43 -16.76 4.72
N ASP A 222 20.47 -16.94 5.53
CA ASP A 222 21.71 -16.18 5.39
C ASP A 222 22.35 -16.31 3.98
N ALA A 223 22.09 -17.40 3.24
CA ALA A 223 22.60 -17.57 1.88
C ALA A 223 21.86 -16.67 0.87
N GLY A 224 20.52 -16.62 0.91
CA GLY A 224 19.74 -15.68 0.11
C GLY A 224 20.07 -14.23 0.43
N LEU A 225 20.24 -13.88 1.71
CA LEU A 225 20.68 -12.54 2.10
C LEU A 225 22.07 -12.21 1.54
N ARG A 226 23.01 -13.16 1.54
CA ARG A 226 24.34 -12.97 0.94
C ARG A 226 24.24 -12.64 -0.54
N ALA A 227 23.44 -13.39 -1.29
CA ALA A 227 23.23 -13.15 -2.71
C ALA A 227 22.69 -11.73 -3.00
N ILE A 228 21.74 -11.26 -2.20
CA ILE A 228 21.23 -9.88 -2.27
C ILE A 228 22.35 -8.88 -2.03
N LEU A 229 23.12 -9.03 -0.95
CA LEU A 229 24.19 -8.09 -0.62
C LEU A 229 25.31 -8.09 -1.67
N ASP A 230 25.55 -9.21 -2.35
CA ASP A 230 26.54 -9.32 -3.42
C ASP A 230 26.12 -8.60 -4.70
N ASN A 231 24.82 -8.58 -5.03
CA ASN A 231 24.32 -8.09 -6.31
C ASN A 231 23.53 -6.78 -6.24
N CYS A 232 23.17 -6.31 -5.05
CA CYS A 232 22.54 -5.00 -4.81
C CYS A 232 23.54 -4.07 -4.09
N PRO A 233 24.51 -3.47 -4.80
CA PRO A 233 25.57 -2.62 -4.22
C PRO A 233 25.01 -1.41 -3.46
N ASP A 234 23.96 -0.79 -4.00
CA ASP A 234 23.39 0.50 -3.56
C ASP A 234 22.34 0.38 -2.44
N LEU A 235 22.23 -0.78 -1.79
CA LEU A 235 21.20 -1.02 -0.78
C LEU A 235 21.45 -0.21 0.49
N GLU A 236 20.58 0.75 0.78
CA GLU A 236 20.66 1.68 1.92
C GLU A 236 19.68 1.31 3.05
N HIS A 237 18.54 0.70 2.72
CA HIS A 237 17.50 0.30 3.66
C HIS A 237 17.18 -1.19 3.50
N LEU A 238 17.26 -1.94 4.60
CA LEU A 238 16.94 -3.36 4.64
C LEU A 238 16.09 -3.69 5.85
N ASP A 239 14.90 -4.22 5.62
CA ASP A 239 14.00 -4.67 6.68
C ASP A 239 13.73 -6.17 6.56
N LEU A 240 14.21 -6.90 7.57
CA LEU A 240 14.19 -8.36 7.67
C LEU A 240 13.31 -8.85 8.83
N ARG A 241 12.47 -7.99 9.42
CA ARG A 241 11.63 -8.39 10.56
C ARG A 241 10.81 -9.64 10.22
N LEU A 242 10.74 -10.57 11.16
CA LEU A 242 10.13 -11.90 11.00
C LEU A 242 10.77 -12.82 9.94
N CYS A 243 11.95 -12.50 9.40
CA CYS A 243 12.75 -13.45 8.63
C CYS A 243 13.51 -14.40 9.57
N LEU A 244 12.80 -15.36 10.16
CA LEU A 244 13.30 -16.17 11.28
C LEU A 244 14.44 -17.14 10.92
N ASN A 245 14.73 -17.34 9.63
CA ASN A 245 15.83 -18.16 9.15
C ASN A 245 17.11 -17.35 8.84
N VAL A 246 17.10 -16.04 9.11
CA VAL A 246 18.25 -15.15 8.97
C VAL A 246 18.84 -14.87 10.34
N TYR A 247 20.13 -15.16 10.53
CA TYR A 247 20.78 -15.06 11.83
C TYR A 247 21.78 -13.91 11.92
N LEU A 248 22.22 -13.35 10.79
CA LEU A 248 23.17 -12.23 10.74
C LEU A 248 24.43 -12.49 11.57
N PHE A 249 25.17 -13.56 11.27
CA PHE A 249 26.45 -13.86 11.92
C PHE A 249 27.67 -13.49 11.06
N GLY A 250 28.80 -13.24 11.72
CA GLY A 250 30.10 -13.02 11.09
C GLY A 250 30.10 -11.91 10.04
N ASP A 251 30.53 -12.27 8.83
CA ASP A 251 30.67 -11.36 7.69
C ASP A 251 29.34 -10.68 7.29
N LEU A 252 28.20 -11.37 7.34
CA LEU A 252 26.92 -10.77 6.98
C LEU A 252 26.55 -9.60 7.90
N LYS A 253 26.75 -9.78 9.21
CA LYS A 253 26.52 -8.73 10.20
C LYS A 253 27.38 -7.50 9.91
N LYS A 254 28.66 -7.72 9.62
CA LYS A 254 29.61 -6.67 9.30
C LYS A 254 29.18 -5.92 8.05
N ARG A 255 28.91 -6.64 6.95
CA ARG A 255 28.47 -6.06 5.69
C ARG A 255 27.18 -5.25 5.81
N CYS A 256 26.17 -5.77 6.50
CA CYS A 256 24.95 -5.01 6.76
C CYS A 256 25.24 -3.74 7.57
N SER A 257 26.10 -3.79 8.58
CA SER A 257 26.42 -2.63 9.41
C SER A 257 27.24 -1.55 8.67
N GLU A 258 28.05 -1.95 7.69
CA GLU A 258 28.91 -1.05 6.90
C GLU A 258 28.19 -0.44 5.70
N ARG A 259 27.24 -1.18 5.09
CA ARG A 259 26.60 -0.77 3.82
C ARG A 259 25.16 -0.33 3.95
N VAL A 260 24.41 -0.86 4.92
CA VAL A 260 22.98 -0.56 5.10
C VAL A 260 22.81 0.51 6.18
N ASN A 261 22.33 1.68 5.79
CA ASN A 261 22.08 2.82 6.69
C ASN A 261 20.96 2.51 7.70
N VAL A 262 19.90 1.84 7.25
CA VAL A 262 18.76 1.47 8.09
C VAL A 262 18.50 -0.02 7.99
N LEU A 263 18.91 -0.75 9.03
CA LEU A 263 18.68 -2.18 9.16
C LEU A 263 17.60 -2.45 10.22
N ARG A 264 16.51 -3.11 9.84
CA ARG A 264 15.58 -3.75 10.79
C ARG A 264 15.86 -5.25 10.81
N ARG A 265 16.20 -5.77 11.98
CA ARG A 265 16.63 -7.16 12.17
C ARG A 265 15.44 -8.11 12.33
N PRO A 266 15.64 -9.42 12.14
CA PRO A 266 14.58 -10.42 12.25
C PRO A 266 13.73 -10.36 13.52
N PHE A 267 14.35 -10.05 14.67
CA PHE A 267 13.69 -10.02 15.98
C PHE A 267 13.37 -8.60 16.47
N ASP A 268 13.52 -7.57 15.63
CA ASP A 268 13.13 -6.21 16.01
C ASP A 268 11.60 -6.08 16.10
N SER A 269 11.13 -5.11 16.90
CA SER A 269 9.70 -4.83 17.06
C SER A 269 8.99 -4.58 15.72
N ILE A 270 7.81 -5.19 15.58
CA ILE A 270 6.94 -5.00 14.42
C ILE A 270 6.10 -3.70 14.50
N PHE A 271 6.23 -2.94 15.61
CA PHE A 271 5.47 -1.72 15.83
C PHE A 271 5.57 -0.76 14.64
N GLY A 272 4.41 -0.23 14.22
CA GLY A 272 4.32 0.68 13.08
C GLY A 272 4.34 -0.02 11.72
N TYR A 273 4.27 -1.35 11.69
CA TYR A 273 4.04 -2.09 10.45
C TYR A 273 2.57 -1.93 10.01
N PRO A 274 2.29 -1.49 8.76
CA PRO A 274 0.92 -1.17 8.32
C PRO A 274 -0.08 -2.32 8.41
N TYR A 275 0.38 -3.57 8.47
CA TYR A 275 -0.45 -4.78 8.52
C TYR A 275 -0.26 -5.57 9.82
N GLU A 276 0.17 -4.91 10.90
CA GLU A 276 0.40 -5.52 12.22
C GLU A 276 -0.80 -6.35 12.71
N GLU A 277 -2.04 -5.86 12.57
CA GLU A 277 -3.25 -6.58 12.96
C GLU A 277 -3.45 -7.89 12.17
N ALA A 278 -3.13 -7.89 10.87
CA ALA A 278 -3.25 -9.08 10.04
C ALA A 278 -2.21 -10.13 10.41
N VAL A 279 -1.00 -9.72 10.80
CA VAL A 279 0.05 -10.62 11.28
C VAL A 279 -0.35 -11.24 12.62
N ASN A 280 -0.86 -10.43 13.56
CA ASN A 280 -1.27 -10.90 14.90
C ASN A 280 -2.44 -11.89 14.86
N HIS A 281 -3.31 -11.82 13.84
CA HIS A 281 -4.39 -12.81 13.64
C HIS A 281 -3.93 -14.14 13.03
N MET A 282 -2.71 -14.23 12.51
CA MET A 282 -2.14 -15.50 12.02
C MET A 282 -1.46 -16.31 13.13
N ASP A 283 -1.27 -15.73 14.33
CA ASP A 283 -0.64 -16.37 15.50
C ASP A 283 -1.64 -17.10 16.44
N THR A 284 -2.95 -16.95 16.23
CA THR A 284 -4.02 -17.65 16.98
C THR A 284 -4.58 -18.83 16.22
#